data_AF-A0A838Z3F0-F1
#
_entry.id   AF-A0A838Z3F0-F1
#
_cell.length_a   1.000
_cell.length_b   1.000
_cell.length_c   1.000
_cell.angle_alpha   90.00
_cell.angle_beta   90.00
_cell.angle_gamma   90.00
#
_symmetry.space_group_name_H-M   'P 1'
#
loop_
_entity.id
_entity.type
_entity.pdbx_description
1 polymer ?
#
loop_
_entity_poly.entity_id
_entity_poly.type
_entity_poly.pdbx_seq_one_letter_code
_entity_poly.pdbx_strand_id
1 'polypeptide(L)'
;MKKKFISWVIVFVGVLGFLSAKAQPKDNIYIQKFTYQNLSAYQKELFDTFLESEVPDNIPIENTLTNHASLRTKTRVAQGLLFRNNTGDKEKAITILSWILKNQYQDENSDLYGIWKTSVENDRFDKNWREFIGSDLIIIRHKFKDLLPQALIKDIETGLVHAAKGAFKRNVGADYTNISIMSAFLMEYVGTTFNIDNLKNAGIAKAKAIFSLYQSHKTFSEYNSPTYYGVTLVGLGLWRELAFSKEMQTMGKNLEKEFWHEIAKSYNPNLKNMPGPYFRGYGMDMTKYFAITGIWIALALDNEKMAPLAPANGPKYGEMSNLSTILNLGLSIPKEDLNALKSFSKPRYITVNVPNHYKGDSIKKVSILINKNWMMGGLWGSKRVWEQLKIGTFHWKTDNGDIGWLAILGNGNTNVKVSQSSMSVYTNSPLSFKLEILVYAPGLEKEALEKRIWDLSGLKLNTRTSLKPVQIVKTNGKEAESKYAISDAIPYFYKLIYEVPDNWNKDQTLIEISPNQ
;
A
#
# COMPACT_ATOMS: atom_id res chain seq x y z
N MET A 1 12.41 -49.00 -59.69
CA MET A 1 10.99 -48.68 -59.97
C MET A 1 10.48 -47.69 -58.94
N LYS A 2 9.91 -46.58 -59.40
CA LYS A 2 9.45 -45.43 -58.62
C LYS A 2 8.31 -45.82 -57.66
N LYS A 3 8.43 -45.51 -56.37
CA LYS A 3 7.26 -45.33 -55.48
C LYS A 3 7.26 -43.89 -54.98
N LYS A 4 6.19 -43.17 -55.31
CA LYS A 4 5.90 -41.78 -54.97
C LYS A 4 5.68 -41.67 -53.45
N PHE A 5 6.40 -40.77 -52.79
CA PHE A 5 6.02 -40.26 -51.47
C PHE A 5 5.19 -38.99 -51.69
N ILE A 6 3.92 -39.04 -51.31
CA ILE A 6 3.02 -37.89 -51.29
C ILE A 6 3.21 -37.22 -49.93
N SER A 7 3.74 -36.00 -49.92
CA SER A 7 3.87 -35.19 -48.71
C SER A 7 2.55 -34.46 -48.48
N TRP A 8 1.88 -34.75 -47.36
CA TRP A 8 0.69 -34.00 -46.93
C TRP A 8 1.13 -32.72 -46.22
N VAL A 9 0.91 -31.57 -46.86
CA VAL A 9 1.03 -30.25 -46.21
C VAL A 9 -0.25 -30.02 -45.41
N ILE A 10 -0.15 -30.08 -44.09
CA ILE A 10 -1.22 -29.62 -43.19
C ILE A 10 -1.10 -28.10 -43.09
N VAL A 11 -1.99 -27.38 -43.78
CA VAL A 11 -2.17 -25.94 -43.61
C VAL A 11 -3.04 -25.72 -42.38
N PHE A 12 -2.44 -25.25 -41.29
CA PHE A 12 -3.18 -24.76 -40.13
C PHE A 12 -3.78 -23.39 -40.46
N VAL A 13 -5.03 -23.38 -40.95
CA VAL A 13 -5.81 -22.15 -41.04
C VAL A 13 -6.31 -21.82 -39.63
N GLY A 14 -5.59 -20.93 -38.95
CA GLY A 14 -6.03 -20.36 -37.68
C GLY A 14 -7.30 -19.53 -37.90
N VAL A 15 -8.44 -20.07 -37.48
CA VAL A 15 -9.69 -19.30 -37.38
C VAL A 15 -9.50 -18.30 -36.25
N LEU A 16 -9.18 -17.05 -36.61
CA LEU A 16 -9.31 -15.89 -35.73
C LEU A 16 -10.81 -15.72 -35.44
N GLY A 17 -11.25 -16.32 -34.33
CA GLY A 17 -12.56 -16.05 -33.76
C GLY A 17 -12.62 -14.59 -33.34
N PHE A 18 -13.23 -13.75 -34.18
CA PHE A 18 -13.75 -12.46 -33.76
C PHE A 18 -14.85 -12.71 -32.73
N LEU A 19 -14.46 -12.75 -31.46
CA LEU A 19 -15.40 -12.57 -30.36
C LEU A 19 -16.03 -11.19 -30.55
N SER A 20 -17.30 -11.19 -30.94
CA SER A 20 -18.17 -10.02 -30.90
C SER A 20 -18.02 -9.40 -29.52
N ALA A 21 -17.38 -8.22 -29.47
CA ALA A 21 -17.30 -7.41 -28.28
C ALA A 21 -18.74 -6.99 -27.96
N LYS A 22 -19.39 -7.72 -27.04
CA LYS A 22 -20.54 -7.17 -26.33
C LYS A 22 -20.10 -5.82 -25.82
N ALA A 23 -20.79 -4.76 -26.24
CA ALA A 23 -20.56 -3.41 -25.75
C ALA A 23 -20.44 -3.48 -24.21
N GLN A 24 -19.26 -3.18 -23.68
CA GLN A 24 -19.12 -3.01 -22.24
C GLN A 24 -20.13 -1.94 -21.82
N PRO A 25 -20.92 -2.16 -20.77
CA PRO A 25 -21.81 -1.11 -20.27
C PRO A 25 -20.95 0.13 -20.02
N LYS A 26 -21.42 1.31 -20.50
CA LYS A 26 -20.76 2.61 -20.29
C LYS A 26 -20.20 2.63 -18.87
N ASP A 27 -18.87 2.67 -18.77
CA ASP A 27 -18.13 2.47 -17.54
C ASP A 27 -18.72 3.33 -16.40
N ASN A 28 -19.34 2.68 -15.41
CA ASN A 28 -19.99 3.31 -14.27
C ASN A 28 -18.93 3.74 -13.24
N ILE A 29 -18.07 4.68 -13.64
CA ILE A 29 -16.95 5.20 -12.84
C ILE A 29 -17.35 6.54 -12.22
N TYR A 30 -17.05 6.70 -10.93
CA TYR A 30 -17.02 7.97 -10.23
C TYR A 30 -15.66 8.64 -10.47
N ILE A 31 -15.68 9.84 -11.05
CA ILE A 31 -14.49 10.65 -11.29
C ILE A 31 -14.63 11.94 -10.49
N GLN A 32 -13.60 12.28 -9.71
CA GLN A 32 -13.53 13.57 -9.03
C GLN A 32 -12.18 14.23 -9.30
N LYS A 33 -12.23 15.46 -9.80
CA LYS A 33 -11.07 16.33 -9.97
C LYS A 33 -11.11 17.41 -8.91
N PHE A 34 -9.95 17.68 -8.31
CA PHE A 34 -9.87 18.65 -7.24
C PHE A 34 -9.17 19.92 -7.68
N THR A 35 -9.69 21.03 -7.19
CA THR A 35 -9.03 22.33 -7.04
C THR A 35 -9.25 22.75 -5.59
N TYR A 36 -8.42 23.65 -5.06
CA TYR A 36 -8.62 24.10 -3.69
C TYR A 36 -10.02 24.71 -3.45
N GLN A 37 -10.58 25.35 -4.48
CA GLN A 37 -11.90 25.98 -4.42
C GLN A 37 -13.07 24.99 -4.43
N ASN A 38 -12.86 23.77 -4.96
CA ASN A 38 -13.93 22.77 -5.07
C ASN A 38 -13.84 21.65 -4.02
N LEU A 39 -12.85 21.71 -3.12
CA LEU A 39 -12.81 20.81 -1.97
C LEU A 39 -14.07 20.99 -1.13
N SER A 40 -14.66 19.89 -0.69
CA SER A 40 -15.70 19.92 0.34
C SER A 40 -15.15 20.48 1.66
N ALA A 41 -16.02 20.79 2.62
CA ALA A 41 -15.59 21.23 3.95
C ALA A 41 -14.64 20.21 4.60
N TYR A 42 -14.96 18.92 4.55
CA TYR A 42 -14.14 17.86 5.15
C TYR A 42 -12.81 17.65 4.41
N GLN A 43 -12.81 17.62 3.07
CA GLN A 43 -11.59 17.49 2.28
C GLN A 43 -10.66 18.68 2.49
N LYS A 44 -11.23 19.89 2.59
CA LYS A 44 -10.51 21.12 2.87
C LYS A 44 -9.91 21.12 4.27
N GLU A 45 -10.67 20.70 5.28
CA GLU A 45 -10.19 20.54 6.66
C GLU A 45 -8.98 19.59 6.74
N LEU A 46 -9.05 18.41 6.11
CA LEU A 46 -7.93 17.46 6.06
C LEU A 46 -6.68 18.08 5.43
N PHE A 47 -6.86 18.81 4.33
CA PHE A 47 -5.77 19.41 3.57
C PHE A 47 -5.15 20.61 4.29
N ASP A 48 -5.97 21.53 4.80
CA ASP A 48 -5.50 22.72 5.51
C ASP A 48 -4.83 22.35 6.84
N THR A 49 -5.38 21.36 7.58
CA THR A 49 -4.74 20.84 8.82
C THR A 49 -3.36 20.26 8.53
N PHE A 50 -3.23 19.46 7.46
CA PHE A 50 -1.94 18.93 7.04
C PHE A 50 -0.95 20.05 6.69
N LEU A 51 -1.37 21.02 5.87
CA LEU A 51 -0.49 22.12 5.47
C LEU A 51 -0.06 22.98 6.67
N GLU A 52 -0.98 23.31 7.57
CA GLU A 52 -0.70 24.08 8.77
C GLU A 52 0.29 23.37 9.69
N SER A 53 0.18 22.04 9.83
CA SER A 53 1.13 21.25 10.63
C SER A 53 2.57 21.28 10.09
N GLU A 54 2.74 21.45 8.77
CA GLU A 54 4.04 21.44 8.09
C GLU A 54 4.59 22.83 7.81
N VAL A 55 3.71 23.83 7.72
CA VAL A 55 4.01 25.24 7.41
C VAL A 55 3.12 26.16 8.26
N PRO A 56 3.38 26.26 9.58
CA PRO A 56 2.60 27.14 10.44
C PRO A 56 2.79 28.61 10.05
N ASP A 57 1.72 29.41 10.06
CA ASP A 57 1.75 30.79 9.56
C ASP A 57 2.73 31.71 10.33
N ASN A 58 2.97 31.43 11.61
CA ASN A 58 3.85 32.21 12.48
C ASN A 58 5.32 31.76 12.44
N ILE A 59 5.68 30.79 11.59
CA ILE A 59 7.04 30.25 11.49
C ILE A 59 7.58 30.50 10.07
N PRO A 60 8.73 31.21 9.92
CA PRO A 60 9.40 31.33 8.63
C PRO A 60 9.65 29.95 7.99
N ILE A 61 9.41 29.82 6.69
CA ILE A 61 9.46 28.52 6.01
C ILE A 61 10.83 27.85 6.18
N GLU A 62 11.90 28.64 6.17
CA GLU A 62 13.29 28.22 6.37
C GLU A 62 13.48 27.47 7.69
N ASN A 63 12.78 27.87 8.75
CA ASN A 63 12.86 27.23 10.06
C ASN A 63 12.16 25.87 10.10
N THR A 64 11.29 25.58 9.12
CA THR A 64 10.66 24.25 8.96
C THR A 64 11.53 23.30 8.14
N LEU A 65 12.55 23.80 7.44
CA LEU A 65 13.48 23.03 6.59
C LEU A 65 14.67 22.52 7.41
N THR A 66 14.38 21.85 8.52
CA THR A 66 15.38 21.35 9.44
C THR A 66 16.16 20.18 8.85
N ASN A 67 17.30 19.87 9.47
CA ASN A 67 18.14 18.75 9.04
C ASN A 67 17.47 17.36 9.14
N HIS A 68 16.43 17.25 9.96
CA HIS A 68 15.63 16.03 10.15
C HIS A 68 14.35 16.01 9.31
N ALA A 69 14.02 17.12 8.62
CA ALA A 69 12.82 17.21 7.81
C ALA A 69 12.88 16.19 6.66
N SER A 70 11.77 15.50 6.42
CA SER A 70 11.63 14.55 5.33
C SER A 70 11.56 15.28 3.99
N LEU A 71 12.55 15.11 3.11
CA LEU A 71 12.52 15.76 1.79
C LEU A 71 11.30 15.34 0.96
N ARG A 72 10.89 14.06 1.00
CA ARG A 72 9.66 13.59 0.35
C ARG A 72 8.43 14.36 0.84
N THR A 73 8.31 14.50 2.16
CA THR A 73 7.20 15.22 2.78
C THR A 73 7.23 16.69 2.34
N LYS A 74 8.39 17.35 2.41
CA LYS A 74 8.53 18.75 1.99
C LYS A 74 8.27 18.96 0.49
N THR A 75 8.66 18.04 -0.40
CA THR A 75 8.26 18.12 -1.82
C THR A 75 6.74 18.17 -1.99
N ARG A 76 6.01 17.37 -1.20
CA ARG A 76 4.54 17.32 -1.25
C ARG A 76 3.87 18.49 -0.54
N VAL A 77 4.54 19.09 0.44
CA VAL A 77 4.14 20.38 1.01
C VAL A 77 4.25 21.48 -0.06
N ALA A 78 5.36 21.57 -0.80
CA ALA A 78 5.49 22.51 -1.91
C ALA A 78 4.40 22.33 -2.97
N GLN A 79 4.10 21.08 -3.33
CA GLN A 79 2.98 20.75 -4.21
C GLN A 79 1.63 21.20 -3.63
N GLY A 80 1.40 21.03 -2.33
CA GLY A 80 0.18 21.47 -1.64
C GLY A 80 0.04 22.99 -1.63
N LEU A 81 1.11 23.72 -1.32
CA LEU A 81 1.15 25.19 -1.38
C LEU A 81 0.80 25.69 -2.78
N LEU A 82 1.37 25.08 -3.83
CA LEU A 82 1.04 25.44 -5.22
C LEU A 82 -0.40 25.08 -5.61
N PHE A 83 -0.96 24.01 -5.05
CA PHE A 83 -2.36 23.61 -5.25
C PHE A 83 -3.34 24.59 -4.57
N ARG A 84 -3.01 25.07 -3.37
CA ARG A 84 -3.80 26.07 -2.62
C ARG A 84 -3.70 27.46 -3.25
N ASN A 85 -2.48 27.86 -3.59
CA ASN A 85 -2.11 29.11 -4.25
C ASN A 85 -2.67 30.37 -3.55
N ASN A 86 -2.65 30.39 -2.21
CA ASN A 86 -2.94 31.60 -1.44
C ASN A 86 -1.73 32.55 -1.43
N THR A 87 -1.95 33.78 -0.96
CA THR A 87 -0.87 34.77 -0.78
C THR A 87 0.28 34.18 0.03
N GLY A 88 1.51 34.22 -0.52
CA GLY A 88 2.72 33.70 0.13
C GLY A 88 3.01 32.22 -0.13
N ASP A 89 2.05 31.43 -0.63
CA ASP A 89 2.25 30.00 -0.86
C ASP A 89 3.29 29.73 -1.94
N LYS A 90 3.28 30.52 -3.02
CA LYS A 90 4.22 30.42 -4.12
C LYS A 90 5.65 30.63 -3.65
N GLU A 91 5.89 31.67 -2.86
CA GLU A 91 7.22 32.02 -2.35
C GLU A 91 7.75 30.91 -1.44
N LYS A 92 6.90 30.42 -0.52
CA LYS A 92 7.24 29.28 0.36
C LYS A 92 7.55 28.02 -0.45
N ALA A 93 6.76 27.71 -1.48
CA ALA A 93 6.99 26.57 -2.36
C ALA A 93 8.34 26.69 -3.10
N ILE A 94 8.67 27.86 -3.63
CA ILE A 94 9.97 28.12 -4.28
C ILE A 94 11.12 27.84 -3.31
N THR A 95 11.06 28.34 -2.07
CA THR A 95 12.10 28.09 -1.05
C THR A 95 12.29 26.59 -0.78
N ILE A 96 11.17 25.85 -0.60
CA ILE A 96 11.23 24.40 -0.39
C ILE A 96 11.85 23.69 -1.60
N LEU A 97 11.44 24.03 -2.81
CA LEU A 97 11.91 23.39 -4.05
C LEU A 97 13.40 23.62 -4.26
N SER A 98 13.88 24.85 -4.06
CA SER A 98 15.31 25.16 -4.12
C SER A 98 16.11 24.39 -3.08
N TRP A 99 15.55 24.11 -1.90
CA TRP A 99 16.19 23.34 -0.86
C TRP A 99 16.27 21.84 -1.20
N ILE A 100 15.16 21.21 -1.64
CA ILE A 100 15.18 19.77 -1.97
C ILE A 100 16.12 19.46 -3.14
N LEU A 101 16.21 20.33 -4.16
CA LEU A 101 17.00 20.08 -5.37
C LEU A 101 18.51 20.04 -5.08
N LYS A 102 18.99 20.79 -4.08
CA LYS A 102 20.39 20.77 -3.63
C LYS A 102 20.81 19.45 -2.97
N ASN A 103 19.85 18.61 -2.60
CA ASN A 103 20.08 17.38 -1.84
C ASN A 103 19.96 16.09 -2.68
N GLN A 104 20.03 16.22 -4.01
CA GLN A 104 20.08 15.07 -4.90
C GLN A 104 21.51 14.53 -5.04
N TYR A 105 21.65 13.21 -4.99
CA TYR A 105 22.89 12.52 -5.30
C TYR A 105 23.04 12.33 -6.81
N GLN A 106 24.03 12.99 -7.43
CA GLN A 106 24.16 13.09 -8.89
C GLN A 106 25.37 12.37 -9.50
N ASP A 107 26.17 11.65 -8.69
CA ASP A 107 27.27 10.85 -9.23
C ASP A 107 26.73 9.58 -9.93
N GLU A 108 26.91 9.52 -11.25
CA GLU A 108 26.38 8.48 -12.15
C GLU A 108 27.00 7.09 -11.88
N ASN A 109 28.19 7.04 -11.28
CA ASN A 109 28.88 5.79 -10.99
C ASN A 109 28.30 5.10 -9.74
N SER A 110 27.69 5.87 -8.84
CA SER A 110 27.10 5.36 -7.61
C SER A 110 25.80 4.61 -7.81
N ASP A 111 25.53 3.69 -6.88
CA ASP A 111 24.25 3.03 -6.67
C ASP A 111 23.15 3.96 -6.13
N LEU A 112 23.55 5.15 -5.66
CA LEU A 112 22.68 6.21 -5.15
C LEU A 112 22.28 7.23 -6.22
N TYR A 113 22.67 7.02 -7.47
CA TYR A 113 22.44 7.98 -8.55
C TYR A 113 20.96 8.35 -8.72
N GLY A 114 20.70 9.66 -8.75
CA GLY A 114 19.39 10.28 -8.92
C GLY A 114 18.51 10.23 -7.67
N ILE A 115 19.00 9.76 -6.52
CA ILE A 115 18.25 9.66 -5.27
C ILE A 115 18.41 10.94 -4.45
N TRP A 116 17.36 11.35 -3.74
CA TRP A 116 17.43 12.39 -2.71
C TRP A 116 17.61 11.78 -1.33
N LYS A 117 18.29 12.51 -0.43
CA LYS A 117 18.42 12.10 0.97
C LYS A 117 17.06 11.93 1.65
N THR A 118 16.98 11.03 2.65
CA THR A 118 15.75 10.92 3.46
C THR A 118 15.53 12.12 4.39
N SER A 119 16.63 12.72 4.83
CA SER A 119 16.73 13.97 5.59
C SER A 119 18.14 14.53 5.35
N VAL A 120 18.40 15.81 5.59
CA VAL A 120 19.71 16.42 5.24
C VAL A 120 20.88 15.79 6.00
N GLU A 121 20.69 15.48 7.29
CA GLU A 121 21.75 15.01 8.19
C GLU A 121 21.96 13.50 8.18
N ASN A 122 20.89 12.70 8.00
CA ASN A 122 21.07 11.26 8.00
C ASN A 122 21.63 10.76 6.66
N ASP A 123 22.71 9.99 6.70
CA ASP A 123 23.20 9.16 5.57
C ASP A 123 22.27 7.96 5.26
N ARG A 124 21.05 8.00 5.78
CA ARG A 124 20.02 7.02 5.44
C ARG A 124 19.47 7.39 4.06
N PHE A 125 19.80 6.55 3.09
CA PHE A 125 19.20 6.59 1.75
C PHE A 125 18.14 5.49 1.63
N ASP A 126 16.95 5.88 1.23
CA ASP A 126 15.96 4.94 0.71
C ASP A 126 15.93 5.10 -0.81
N LYS A 127 16.36 4.07 -1.52
CA LYS A 127 16.46 4.08 -2.98
C LYS A 127 15.11 4.37 -3.67
N ASN A 128 13.99 4.18 -2.98
CA ASN A 128 12.63 4.46 -3.46
C ASN A 128 12.30 5.96 -3.51
N TRP A 129 13.06 6.81 -2.81
CA TRP A 129 12.80 8.25 -2.74
C TRP A 129 12.98 8.95 -4.08
N ARG A 130 13.78 8.37 -4.97
CA ARG A 130 13.89 8.82 -6.34
C ARG A 130 12.57 8.75 -7.08
N GLU A 131 11.86 7.62 -6.99
CA GLU A 131 10.56 7.45 -7.63
C GLU A 131 9.49 8.34 -6.97
N PHE A 132 9.50 8.48 -5.64
CA PHE A 132 8.58 9.38 -4.93
C PHE A 132 8.78 10.85 -5.31
N ILE A 133 9.97 11.41 -5.03
CA ILE A 133 10.25 12.83 -5.25
C ILE A 133 10.26 13.15 -6.75
N GLY A 134 10.80 12.28 -7.60
CA GLY A 134 10.77 12.46 -9.05
C GLY A 134 9.34 12.55 -9.59
N SER A 135 8.42 11.72 -9.10
CA SER A 135 7.01 11.78 -9.53
C SER A 135 6.30 13.02 -9.01
N ASP A 136 6.55 13.42 -7.76
CA ASP A 136 5.98 14.66 -7.20
C ASP A 136 6.49 15.90 -7.96
N LEU A 137 7.78 15.94 -8.34
CA LEU A 137 8.37 16.98 -9.19
C LEU A 137 7.78 17.01 -10.61
N ILE A 138 7.42 15.85 -11.18
CA ILE A 138 6.69 15.79 -12.46
C ILE A 138 5.32 16.47 -12.33
N ILE A 139 4.57 16.21 -11.26
CA ILE A 139 3.28 16.88 -11.02
C ILE A 139 3.48 18.39 -10.95
N ILE A 140 4.47 18.85 -10.17
CA ILE A 140 4.78 20.26 -10.02
C ILE A 140 5.12 20.91 -11.36
N ARG A 141 6.03 20.31 -12.13
CA ARG A 141 6.41 20.81 -13.45
C ARG A 141 5.23 20.82 -14.42
N HIS A 142 4.41 19.78 -14.42
CA HIS A 142 3.31 19.66 -15.38
C HIS A 142 2.19 20.66 -15.09
N LYS A 143 1.85 20.87 -13.81
CA LYS A 143 0.67 21.63 -13.40
C LYS A 143 0.94 23.07 -12.99
N PHE A 144 2.13 23.35 -12.46
CA PHE A 144 2.41 24.61 -11.76
C PHE A 144 3.63 25.34 -12.32
N LYS A 145 4.19 24.91 -13.46
CA LYS A 145 5.39 25.54 -14.02
C LYS A 145 5.25 27.05 -14.24
N ASP A 146 4.05 27.51 -14.62
CA ASP A 146 3.78 28.92 -14.91
C ASP A 146 3.78 29.79 -13.63
N LEU A 147 3.70 29.16 -12.45
CA LEU A 147 3.84 29.83 -11.16
C LEU A 147 5.29 29.95 -10.71
N LEU A 148 6.23 29.22 -11.32
CA LEU A 148 7.61 29.10 -10.83
C LEU A 148 8.61 29.88 -11.68
N PRO A 149 9.72 30.37 -11.09
CA PRO A 149 10.80 31.00 -11.85
C PRO A 149 11.41 30.02 -12.87
N GLN A 150 11.74 30.51 -14.06
CA GLN A 150 12.30 29.68 -15.14
C GLN A 150 13.59 28.93 -14.74
N ALA A 151 14.44 29.57 -13.92
CA ALA A 151 15.67 28.94 -13.41
C ALA A 151 15.35 27.72 -12.52
N LEU A 152 14.36 27.83 -11.64
CA LEU A 152 13.94 26.72 -10.78
C LEU A 152 13.34 25.58 -11.62
N ILE A 153 12.59 25.89 -12.67
CA ILE A 153 12.09 24.87 -13.60
C ILE A 153 13.25 24.10 -14.22
N LYS A 154 14.29 24.79 -14.69
CA LYS A 154 15.47 24.15 -15.27
C LYS A 154 16.17 23.22 -14.26
N ASP A 155 16.26 23.61 -12.98
CA ASP A 155 16.83 22.77 -11.94
C ASP A 155 15.97 21.53 -11.66
N ILE A 156 14.64 21.68 -11.65
CA ILE A 156 13.71 20.55 -11.58
C ILE A 156 13.93 19.59 -12.75
N GLU A 157 14.02 20.11 -13.98
CA GLU A 157 14.23 19.30 -15.19
C GLU A 157 15.55 18.52 -15.14
N THR A 158 16.64 19.15 -14.72
CA THR A 158 17.93 18.49 -14.45
C THR A 158 17.77 17.36 -13.44
N GLY A 159 17.12 17.64 -12.30
CA GLY A 159 16.88 16.65 -11.25
C GLY A 159 16.05 15.46 -11.75
N LEU A 160 15.04 15.70 -12.59
CA LEU A 160 14.20 14.67 -13.20
C LEU A 160 15.00 13.77 -14.15
N VAL A 161 15.93 14.32 -14.94
CA VAL A 161 16.80 13.52 -15.82
C VAL A 161 17.69 12.60 -15.00
N HIS A 162 18.33 13.09 -13.93
CA HIS A 162 19.12 12.25 -13.02
C HIS A 162 18.27 11.16 -12.37
N ALA A 163 17.06 11.50 -11.90
CA ALA A 163 16.14 10.53 -11.29
C ALA A 163 15.72 9.43 -12.28
N ALA A 164 15.38 9.78 -13.52
CA ALA A 164 14.97 8.79 -14.52
C ALA A 164 16.14 7.89 -14.96
N LYS A 165 17.34 8.45 -15.18
CA LYS A 165 18.54 7.66 -15.48
C LYS A 165 18.93 6.73 -14.32
N GLY A 166 18.82 7.22 -13.08
CA GLY A 166 18.97 6.39 -11.89
C GLY A 166 17.96 5.24 -11.86
N ALA A 167 16.68 5.53 -12.14
CA ALA A 167 15.62 4.53 -12.21
C ALA A 167 15.92 3.45 -13.25
N PHE A 168 16.39 3.87 -14.42
CA PHE A 168 16.86 3.00 -15.48
C PHE A 168 18.05 2.12 -15.04
N LYS A 169 19.05 2.68 -14.34
CA LYS A 169 20.20 1.93 -13.80
C LYS A 169 19.77 0.88 -12.75
N ARG A 170 18.89 1.25 -11.81
CA ARG A 170 18.43 0.35 -10.73
C ARG A 170 17.53 -0.77 -11.26
N ASN A 171 16.70 -0.46 -12.26
CA ASN A 171 15.80 -1.36 -12.97
C ASN A 171 15.06 -2.38 -12.06
N VAL A 172 14.28 -1.90 -11.08
CA VAL A 172 13.52 -2.81 -10.21
C VAL A 172 12.54 -3.70 -10.99
N GLY A 173 12.31 -4.92 -10.50
CA GLY A 173 11.40 -5.90 -11.09
C GLY A 173 9.93 -5.44 -11.11
N ALA A 174 9.13 -6.01 -12.01
CA ALA A 174 7.69 -5.71 -12.14
C ALA A 174 6.89 -6.05 -10.86
N ASP A 175 7.38 -7.02 -10.10
CA ASP A 175 6.82 -7.51 -8.84
C ASP A 175 7.06 -6.58 -7.65
N TYR A 176 7.97 -5.62 -7.76
CA TYR A 176 8.12 -4.54 -6.77
C TYR A 176 6.98 -3.50 -6.85
N THR A 177 5.89 -3.84 -7.52
CA THR A 177 4.56 -3.20 -7.45
C THR A 177 4.65 -1.68 -7.51
N ASN A 178 4.51 -0.97 -6.39
CA ASN A 178 4.39 0.49 -6.36
C ASN A 178 5.63 1.19 -6.93
N ILE A 179 6.86 0.77 -6.57
CA ILE A 179 8.10 1.38 -7.06
C ILE A 179 8.29 1.07 -8.54
N SER A 180 7.90 -0.12 -8.99
CA SER A 180 7.99 -0.48 -10.41
C SER A 180 7.04 0.36 -11.26
N ILE A 181 5.80 0.57 -10.80
CA ILE A 181 4.79 1.42 -11.45
C ILE A 181 5.29 2.87 -11.56
N MET A 182 5.77 3.44 -10.44
CA MET A 182 6.30 4.80 -10.42
C MET A 182 7.57 4.95 -11.26
N SER A 183 8.46 3.95 -11.26
CA SER A 183 9.67 3.93 -12.09
C SER A 183 9.34 3.90 -13.59
N ALA A 184 8.36 3.10 -14.01
CA ALA A 184 7.91 3.05 -15.39
C ALA A 184 7.39 4.41 -15.87
N PHE A 185 6.58 5.07 -15.03
CA PHE A 185 6.08 6.41 -15.28
C PHE A 185 7.20 7.45 -15.38
N LEU A 186 8.08 7.50 -14.38
CA LEU A 186 9.19 8.45 -14.32
C LEU A 186 10.06 8.37 -15.59
N MET A 187 10.45 7.15 -16.00
CA MET A 187 11.26 6.95 -17.20
C MET A 187 10.51 7.33 -18.49
N GLU A 188 9.23 6.97 -18.61
CA GLU A 188 8.43 7.29 -19.79
C GLU A 188 8.18 8.79 -19.95
N TYR A 189 7.80 9.45 -18.85
CA TYR A 189 7.52 10.89 -18.84
C TYR A 189 8.78 11.69 -19.17
N VAL A 190 9.89 11.41 -18.48
CA VAL A 190 11.16 12.13 -18.67
C VAL A 190 11.75 11.81 -20.03
N GLY A 191 11.75 10.53 -20.44
CA GLY A 191 12.22 10.11 -21.75
C GLY A 191 11.46 10.79 -22.90
N THR A 192 10.14 10.92 -22.78
CA THR A 192 9.34 11.62 -23.79
C THR A 192 9.55 13.13 -23.74
N THR A 193 9.55 13.74 -22.55
CA THR A 193 9.69 15.19 -22.37
C THR A 193 11.01 15.73 -22.90
N PHE A 194 12.11 15.00 -22.70
CA PHE A 194 13.46 15.45 -23.05
C PHE A 194 14.06 14.69 -24.23
N ASN A 195 13.24 13.97 -25.01
CA ASN A 195 13.66 13.20 -26.19
C ASN A 195 14.81 12.22 -25.90
N ILE A 196 14.71 11.46 -24.80
CA ILE A 196 15.67 10.44 -24.38
C ILE A 196 15.06 9.05 -24.63
N ASP A 197 15.22 8.54 -25.85
CA ASP A 197 14.50 7.36 -26.35
C ASP A 197 14.72 6.08 -25.53
N ASN A 198 15.93 5.83 -25.02
CA ASN A 198 16.20 4.64 -24.20
C ASN A 198 15.38 4.64 -22.90
N LEU A 199 15.23 5.80 -22.22
CA LEU A 199 14.39 5.93 -21.03
C LEU A 199 12.92 5.75 -21.37
N LYS A 200 12.44 6.41 -22.43
CA LYS A 200 11.07 6.28 -22.91
C LYS A 200 10.70 4.81 -23.16
N ASN A 201 11.52 4.12 -23.96
CA ASN A 201 11.30 2.73 -24.32
C ASN A 201 11.38 1.81 -23.10
N ALA A 202 12.30 2.05 -22.17
CA ALA A 202 12.41 1.29 -20.92
C ALA A 202 11.19 1.47 -20.00
N GLY A 203 10.66 2.70 -19.90
CA GLY A 203 9.44 2.99 -19.16
C GLY A 203 8.23 2.23 -19.70
N ILE A 204 8.02 2.28 -21.02
CA ILE A 204 6.93 1.55 -21.69
C ILE A 204 7.09 0.03 -21.53
N ALA A 205 8.30 -0.49 -21.73
CA ALA A 205 8.58 -1.93 -21.56
C ALA A 205 8.31 -2.40 -20.13
N LYS A 206 8.71 -1.62 -19.12
CA LYS A 206 8.43 -1.93 -17.71
C LYS A 206 6.92 -1.91 -17.43
N ALA A 207 6.18 -0.94 -17.97
CA ALA A 207 4.73 -0.90 -17.80
C ALA A 207 4.03 -2.12 -18.41
N LYS A 208 4.47 -2.59 -19.58
CA LYS A 208 3.98 -3.83 -20.20
C LYS A 208 4.26 -5.07 -19.35
N ALA A 209 5.45 -5.14 -18.74
CA ALA A 209 5.81 -6.23 -17.84
C ALA A 209 4.93 -6.25 -16.58
N ILE A 210 4.68 -5.08 -15.98
CA ILE A 210 3.77 -4.94 -14.83
C ILE A 210 2.36 -5.35 -15.19
N PHE A 211 1.83 -4.86 -16.32
CA PHE A 211 0.49 -5.20 -16.78
C PHE A 211 0.39 -6.71 -17.06
N SER A 212 1.35 -7.30 -17.75
CA SER A 212 1.38 -8.76 -18.01
C SER A 212 1.41 -9.58 -16.73
N LEU A 213 2.23 -9.20 -15.75
CA LEU A 213 2.28 -9.86 -14.44
C LEU A 213 0.96 -9.74 -13.68
N TYR A 214 0.33 -8.57 -13.71
CA TYR A 214 -0.99 -8.41 -13.13
C TYR A 214 -2.01 -9.31 -13.83
N GLN A 215 -2.02 -9.36 -15.16
CA GLN A 215 -2.98 -10.17 -15.91
C GLN A 215 -2.85 -11.67 -15.62
N SER A 216 -1.65 -12.18 -15.30
CA SER A 216 -1.45 -13.60 -14.98
C SER A 216 -1.96 -13.99 -13.59
N HIS A 217 -2.13 -13.05 -12.66
CA HIS A 217 -2.53 -13.34 -11.28
C HIS A 217 -3.79 -12.62 -10.80
N LYS A 218 -4.21 -11.57 -11.51
CA LYS A 218 -5.32 -10.67 -11.16
C LYS A 218 -5.16 -10.01 -9.78
N THR A 219 -3.90 -9.77 -9.39
CA THR A 219 -3.49 -9.05 -8.17
C THR A 219 -2.03 -8.63 -8.30
N PHE A 220 -1.62 -7.61 -7.56
CA PHE A 220 -0.20 -7.26 -7.39
C PHE A 220 0.51 -8.16 -6.36
N SER A 221 1.85 -8.21 -6.43
CA SER A 221 2.68 -9.01 -5.54
C SER A 221 2.73 -8.47 -4.12
N GLU A 222 2.69 -7.14 -3.93
CA GLU A 222 2.59 -6.53 -2.60
C GLU A 222 1.14 -6.51 -2.14
N TYR A 223 0.62 -7.69 -1.77
CA TYR A 223 -0.80 -7.89 -1.49
C TYR A 223 -1.26 -7.30 -0.14
N ASN A 224 -2.48 -6.78 -0.17
CA ASN A 224 -3.35 -6.33 0.91
C ASN A 224 -2.61 -5.55 1.98
N SER A 225 -1.86 -4.54 1.55
CA SER A 225 -0.96 -3.76 2.39
C SER A 225 -1.56 -2.37 2.60
N PRO A 226 -2.21 -2.07 3.75
CA PRO A 226 -3.02 -0.84 3.88
C PRO A 226 -2.24 0.45 3.62
N THR A 227 -0.95 0.51 3.98
CA THR A 227 -0.10 1.65 3.61
C THR A 227 0.20 1.65 2.11
N TYR A 228 0.67 0.54 1.56
CA TYR A 228 1.26 0.52 0.21
C TYR A 228 0.26 0.39 -0.93
N TYR A 229 -0.95 -0.10 -0.67
CA TYR A 229 -2.06 -0.03 -1.61
C TYR A 229 -2.32 1.44 -2.03
N GLY A 230 -2.26 2.37 -1.09
CA GLY A 230 -2.38 3.81 -1.41
C GLY A 230 -1.24 4.34 -2.28
N VAL A 231 -0.02 3.81 -2.15
CA VAL A 231 1.11 4.18 -3.04
C VAL A 231 0.90 3.61 -4.44
N THR A 232 0.43 2.37 -4.54
CA THR A 232 0.08 1.77 -5.84
C THR A 232 -0.98 2.60 -6.56
N LEU A 233 -2.01 3.08 -5.86
CA LEU A 233 -3.01 4.00 -6.42
C LEU A 233 -2.39 5.32 -6.91
N VAL A 234 -1.42 5.90 -6.18
CA VAL A 234 -0.66 7.07 -6.65
C VAL A 234 0.05 6.74 -7.97
N GLY A 235 0.76 5.62 -8.03
CA GLY A 235 1.44 5.16 -9.24
C GLY A 235 0.50 5.00 -10.45
N LEU A 236 -0.65 4.38 -10.25
CA LEU A 236 -1.65 4.18 -11.30
C LEU A 236 -2.33 5.49 -11.71
N GLY A 237 -2.59 6.39 -10.74
CA GLY A 237 -3.09 7.73 -11.01
C GLY A 237 -2.11 8.55 -11.87
N LEU A 238 -0.81 8.43 -11.65
CA LEU A 238 0.22 9.05 -12.51
C LEU A 238 0.13 8.55 -13.95
N TRP A 239 -0.05 7.23 -14.14
CA TRP A 239 -0.23 6.65 -15.49
C TRP A 239 -1.51 7.16 -16.15
N ARG A 240 -2.62 7.18 -15.41
CA ARG A 240 -3.93 7.65 -15.90
C ARG A 240 -3.87 9.11 -16.36
N GLU A 241 -3.20 9.96 -15.58
CA GLU A 241 -3.32 11.41 -15.70
C GLU A 241 -2.19 12.07 -16.48
N LEU A 242 -0.96 11.57 -16.35
CA LEU A 242 0.22 12.33 -16.75
C LEU A 242 1.13 11.58 -17.72
N ALA A 243 0.94 10.28 -17.97
CA ALA A 243 1.76 9.55 -18.94
C ALA A 243 1.53 10.10 -20.36
N PHE A 244 2.58 10.17 -21.19
CA PHE A 244 2.40 10.58 -22.59
C PHE A 244 1.89 9.44 -23.46
N SER A 245 2.34 8.22 -23.18
CA SER A 245 1.92 7.00 -23.87
C SER A 245 0.45 6.68 -23.62
N LYS A 246 -0.36 6.74 -24.68
CA LYS A 246 -1.77 6.31 -24.67
C LYS A 246 -1.95 4.86 -24.22
N GLU A 247 -0.99 4.00 -24.55
CA GLU A 247 -0.98 2.59 -24.12
C GLU A 247 -0.80 2.50 -22.59
N MET A 248 0.15 3.26 -22.03
CA MET A 248 0.36 3.31 -20.58
C MET A 248 -0.86 3.89 -19.84
N GLN A 249 -1.48 4.95 -20.37
CA GLN A 249 -2.72 5.50 -19.83
C GLN A 249 -3.86 4.46 -19.81
N THR A 250 -3.99 3.66 -20.88
CA THR A 250 -5.01 2.61 -20.99
C THR A 250 -4.77 1.50 -19.99
N MET A 251 -3.53 1.04 -19.84
CA MET A 251 -3.14 0.08 -18.80
C MET A 251 -3.41 0.65 -17.40
N GLY A 252 -3.05 1.91 -17.15
CA GLY A 252 -3.26 2.59 -15.86
C GLY A 252 -4.73 2.64 -15.47
N LYS A 253 -5.62 3.07 -16.38
CA LYS A 253 -7.08 3.09 -16.15
C LYS A 253 -7.64 1.70 -15.85
N ASN A 254 -7.18 0.68 -16.58
CA ASN A 254 -7.62 -0.69 -16.39
C ASN A 254 -7.17 -1.24 -15.02
N LEU A 255 -5.88 -1.09 -14.70
CA LEU A 255 -5.31 -1.54 -13.43
C LEU A 255 -5.92 -0.78 -12.23
N GLU A 256 -6.12 0.53 -12.32
CA GLU A 256 -6.70 1.33 -11.23
C GLU A 256 -8.14 0.88 -10.95
N LYS A 257 -8.92 0.60 -11.99
CA LYS A 257 -10.27 0.04 -11.88
C LYS A 257 -10.27 -1.32 -11.18
N GLU A 258 -9.44 -2.27 -11.64
CA GLU A 258 -9.36 -3.61 -11.04
C GLU A 258 -8.83 -3.54 -9.60
N PHE A 259 -7.94 -2.60 -9.30
CA PHE A 259 -7.35 -2.46 -7.97
C PHE A 259 -8.30 -1.80 -6.96
N TRP A 260 -9.11 -0.82 -7.37
CA TRP A 260 -10.21 -0.32 -6.55
C TRP A 260 -11.21 -1.42 -6.20
N HIS A 261 -11.50 -2.32 -7.14
CA HIS A 261 -12.36 -3.47 -6.88
C HIS A 261 -11.78 -4.39 -5.80
N GLU A 262 -10.46 -4.64 -5.84
CA GLU A 262 -9.78 -5.42 -4.80
C GLU A 262 -9.82 -4.73 -3.42
N ILE A 263 -9.58 -3.42 -3.36
CA ILE A 263 -9.67 -2.62 -2.13
C ILE A 263 -11.08 -2.73 -1.54
N ALA A 264 -12.11 -2.45 -2.33
CA ALA A 264 -13.50 -2.47 -1.88
C ALA A 264 -13.96 -3.86 -1.42
N LYS A 265 -13.49 -4.92 -2.11
CA LYS A 265 -13.80 -6.31 -1.74
C LYS A 265 -13.21 -6.70 -0.39
N SER A 266 -12.01 -6.20 -0.08
CA SER A 266 -11.27 -6.49 1.15
C SER A 266 -11.58 -5.52 2.30
N TYR A 267 -12.20 -4.38 2.04
CA TYR A 267 -12.55 -3.39 3.07
C TYR A 267 -13.80 -3.79 3.86
N ASN A 268 -13.76 -3.56 5.17
CA ASN A 268 -14.91 -3.67 6.06
C ASN A 268 -15.30 -2.27 6.58
N PRO A 269 -16.39 -1.66 6.08
CA PRO A 269 -16.77 -0.30 6.46
C PRO A 269 -17.23 -0.17 7.91
N ASN A 270 -17.67 -1.24 8.57
CA ASN A 270 -18.08 -1.17 9.98
C ASN A 270 -16.89 -1.16 10.95
N LEU A 271 -15.78 -1.78 10.52
CA LEU A 271 -14.50 -1.75 11.23
C LEU A 271 -13.57 -0.67 10.69
N LYS A 272 -13.96 0.04 9.61
CA LYS A 272 -13.12 0.99 8.89
C LYS A 272 -11.72 0.45 8.59
N ASN A 273 -11.64 -0.84 8.24
CA ASN A 273 -10.36 -1.53 8.19
C ASN A 273 -10.36 -2.69 7.17
N MET A 274 -9.19 -3.23 6.85
CA MET A 274 -8.99 -4.38 5.96
C MET A 274 -8.38 -5.53 6.76
N PRO A 275 -8.84 -6.80 6.60
CA PRO A 275 -8.16 -7.93 7.20
C PRO A 275 -6.83 -8.14 6.48
N GLY A 276 -5.87 -8.80 7.10
CA GLY A 276 -4.68 -9.31 6.43
C GLY A 276 -4.96 -10.52 5.54
N PRO A 277 -3.93 -11.28 5.13
CA PRO A 277 -2.53 -11.05 5.46
C PRO A 277 -2.03 -9.73 4.88
N TYR A 278 -1.11 -9.07 5.58
CA TYR A 278 -0.45 -7.86 5.10
C TYR A 278 0.93 -8.23 4.63
N PHE A 279 1.21 -8.14 3.32
CA PHE A 279 2.56 -8.43 2.84
C PHE A 279 3.55 -7.35 3.29
N ARG A 280 3.03 -6.14 3.54
CA ARG A 280 3.73 -5.02 4.14
C ARG A 280 2.76 -4.09 4.89
N GLY A 281 2.71 -4.19 6.22
CA GLY A 281 1.84 -3.37 7.06
C GLY A 281 2.62 -2.56 8.09
N TYR A 282 2.17 -1.32 8.35
CA TYR A 282 2.65 -0.46 9.43
C TYR A 282 1.79 -0.49 10.69
N GLY A 283 0.62 -1.13 10.63
CA GLY A 283 -0.32 -1.20 11.74
C GLY A 283 -1.35 -2.28 11.50
N MET A 284 -2.23 -2.46 12.48
CA MET A 284 -3.36 -3.39 12.43
C MET A 284 -4.68 -2.64 12.26
N ASP A 285 -4.77 -1.39 12.76
CA ASP A 285 -5.99 -0.60 12.75
C ASP A 285 -5.80 0.76 12.06
N MET A 286 -6.38 0.94 10.86
CA MET A 286 -6.31 2.21 10.11
C MET A 286 -6.94 3.41 10.85
N THR A 287 -7.73 3.19 11.90
CA THR A 287 -8.26 4.25 12.76
C THR A 287 -7.28 4.67 13.87
N LYS A 288 -6.11 4.02 13.96
CA LYS A 288 -5.07 4.27 14.97
C LYS A 288 -3.70 4.62 14.40
N TYR A 289 -3.54 4.61 13.08
CA TYR A 289 -2.38 5.15 12.37
C TYR A 289 -2.77 5.63 10.95
N PHE A 290 -1.94 6.47 10.33
CA PHE A 290 -2.20 6.96 8.98
C PHE A 290 -1.74 5.98 7.90
N ALA A 291 -2.67 5.17 7.39
CA ALA A 291 -2.49 4.36 6.18
C ALA A 291 -2.82 5.18 4.92
N ILE A 292 -2.00 5.08 3.87
CA ILE A 292 -2.23 5.86 2.63
C ILE A 292 -3.52 5.41 1.92
N THR A 293 -3.88 4.12 1.96
CA THR A 293 -5.20 3.67 1.47
C THR A 293 -6.33 4.32 2.26
N GLY A 294 -6.13 4.53 3.57
CA GLY A 294 -7.11 5.21 4.40
C GLY A 294 -7.34 6.66 3.98
N ILE A 295 -6.29 7.36 3.55
CA ILE A 295 -6.37 8.72 2.97
C ILE A 295 -7.21 8.73 1.69
N TRP A 296 -6.96 7.78 0.77
CA TRP A 296 -7.75 7.62 -0.45
C TRP A 296 -9.23 7.37 -0.14
N ILE A 297 -9.53 6.46 0.80
CA ILE A 297 -10.91 6.15 1.21
C ILE A 297 -11.55 7.37 1.88
N ALA A 298 -10.83 8.11 2.73
CA ALA A 298 -11.34 9.31 3.39
C ALA A 298 -11.76 10.39 2.37
N LEU A 299 -10.92 10.66 1.37
CA LEU A 299 -11.24 11.59 0.30
C LEU A 299 -12.44 11.12 -0.54
N ALA A 300 -12.52 9.82 -0.83
CA ALA A 300 -13.60 9.25 -1.64
C ALA A 300 -14.95 9.20 -0.93
N LEU A 301 -14.95 8.92 0.38
CA LEU A 301 -16.16 8.90 1.19
C LEU A 301 -16.66 10.30 1.55
N ASP A 302 -15.74 11.27 1.61
CA ASP A 302 -16.02 12.67 1.93
C ASP A 302 -16.87 12.83 3.20
N ASN A 303 -16.53 12.04 4.23
CA ASN A 303 -17.25 11.99 5.48
C ASN A 303 -16.34 11.50 6.61
N GLU A 304 -16.02 12.40 7.55
CA GLU A 304 -15.19 12.14 8.73
C GLU A 304 -15.63 10.89 9.52
N LYS A 305 -16.94 10.74 9.73
CA LYS A 305 -17.49 9.62 10.52
C LYS A 305 -17.28 8.27 9.84
N MET A 306 -17.04 8.24 8.54
CA MET A 306 -16.81 7.02 7.76
C MET A 306 -15.33 6.79 7.45
N ALA A 307 -14.50 7.82 7.55
CA ALA A 307 -13.10 7.76 7.19
C ALA A 307 -12.31 6.79 8.09
N PRO A 308 -11.48 5.91 7.50
CA PRO A 308 -10.54 5.05 8.21
C PRO A 308 -9.23 5.81 8.49
N LEU A 309 -9.33 6.90 9.24
CA LEU A 309 -8.19 7.72 9.64
C LEU A 309 -8.08 7.77 11.15
N ALA A 310 -6.84 7.85 11.63
CA ALA A 310 -6.57 8.21 13.02
C ALA A 310 -6.90 9.69 13.29
N PRO A 311 -7.11 10.06 14.56
CA PRO A 311 -7.18 11.47 14.95
C PRO A 311 -5.94 12.25 14.51
N ALA A 312 -6.08 13.58 14.39
CA ALA A 312 -4.97 14.47 14.04
C ALA A 312 -3.74 14.22 14.93
N ASN A 313 -2.53 14.28 14.34
CA ASN A 313 -1.24 13.98 14.99
C ASN A 313 -1.04 12.52 15.45
N GLY A 314 -1.85 11.58 14.97
CA GLY A 314 -1.66 10.15 15.22
C GLY A 314 -0.38 9.56 14.59
N PRO A 315 -0.03 8.31 14.93
CA PRO A 315 1.16 7.63 14.38
C PRO A 315 1.19 7.60 12.85
N LYS A 316 2.40 7.74 12.29
CA LYS A 316 2.64 7.85 10.83
C LYS A 316 1.98 9.05 10.15
N TYR A 317 1.66 10.13 10.88
CA TYR A 317 1.05 11.34 10.34
C TYR A 317 1.74 11.91 9.08
N GLY A 318 3.07 11.75 8.93
CA GLY A 318 3.79 12.18 7.72
C GLY A 318 3.28 11.55 6.40
N GLU A 319 2.53 10.45 6.46
CA GLU A 319 1.84 9.91 5.27
C GLU A 319 0.67 10.78 4.79
N MET A 320 0.15 11.71 5.60
CA MET A 320 -0.81 12.74 5.18
C MET A 320 -0.27 13.64 4.07
N SER A 321 1.06 13.73 3.90
CA SER A 321 1.66 14.39 2.75
C SER A 321 1.22 13.83 1.40
N ASN A 322 0.77 12.58 1.34
CA ASN A 322 0.21 12.01 0.11
C ASN A 322 -1.08 12.74 -0.33
N LEU A 323 -1.79 13.46 0.55
CA LEU A 323 -2.99 14.25 0.20
C LEU A 323 -2.73 15.17 -0.99
N SER A 324 -1.65 15.96 -0.96
CA SER A 324 -1.31 16.88 -2.05
C SER A 324 -1.19 16.15 -3.40
N THR A 325 -0.58 14.96 -3.40
CA THR A 325 -0.39 14.16 -4.61
C THR A 325 -1.73 13.59 -5.07
N ILE A 326 -2.53 13.04 -4.16
CA ILE A 326 -3.84 12.46 -4.46
C ILE A 326 -4.81 13.52 -5.03
N LEU A 327 -4.87 14.70 -4.41
CA LEU A 327 -5.71 15.81 -4.90
C LEU A 327 -5.34 16.22 -6.33
N ASN A 328 -4.05 16.19 -6.67
CA ASN A 328 -3.60 16.47 -8.03
C ASN A 328 -3.97 15.37 -9.04
N LEU A 329 -4.03 14.10 -8.64
CA LEU A 329 -4.38 13.00 -9.55
C LEU A 329 -5.90 12.81 -9.69
N GLY A 330 -6.65 13.17 -8.64
CA GLY A 330 -8.09 12.97 -8.55
C GLY A 330 -8.49 11.51 -8.39
N LEU A 331 -9.79 11.28 -8.20
CA LEU A 331 -10.38 9.95 -8.00
C LEU A 331 -10.88 9.36 -9.33
N SER A 332 -10.74 8.05 -9.49
CA SER A 332 -11.34 7.25 -10.57
C SER A 332 -11.73 5.87 -10.02
N ILE A 333 -12.95 5.78 -9.47
CA ILE A 333 -13.41 4.62 -8.68
C ILE A 333 -14.68 4.07 -9.31
N PRO A 334 -14.84 2.76 -9.53
CA PRO A 334 -16.15 2.21 -9.90
C PRO A 334 -17.23 2.58 -8.87
N LYS A 335 -18.39 3.05 -9.32
CA LYS A 335 -19.44 3.52 -8.38
C LYS A 335 -19.92 2.43 -7.44
N GLU A 336 -19.93 1.18 -7.89
CA GLU A 336 -20.26 0.02 -7.06
C GLU A 336 -19.24 -0.19 -5.94
N ASP A 337 -17.95 -0.06 -6.25
CA ASP A 337 -16.87 -0.18 -5.27
C ASP A 337 -16.92 1.00 -4.28
N LEU A 338 -17.17 2.23 -4.75
CA LEU A 338 -17.39 3.38 -3.88
C LEU A 338 -18.58 3.18 -2.93
N ASN A 339 -19.67 2.59 -3.41
CA ASN A 339 -20.82 2.26 -2.57
C ASN A 339 -20.50 1.15 -1.56
N ALA A 340 -19.68 0.17 -1.93
CA ALA A 340 -19.24 -0.89 -1.01
C ALA A 340 -18.34 -0.36 0.12
N LEU A 341 -17.61 0.75 -0.11
CA LEU A 341 -16.86 1.45 0.95
C LEU A 341 -17.77 2.15 1.98
N LYS A 342 -19.04 2.42 1.64
CA LYS A 342 -19.95 3.16 2.52
C LYS A 342 -20.65 2.29 3.56
N SER A 343 -21.00 1.06 3.20
CA SER A 343 -21.83 0.23 4.07
C SER A 343 -21.57 -1.26 3.87
N PHE A 344 -21.66 -2.00 4.98
CA PHE A 344 -21.50 -3.45 4.92
C PHE A 344 -22.77 -4.09 4.39
N SER A 345 -22.65 -4.83 3.29
CA SER A 345 -23.77 -5.54 2.67
C SER A 345 -23.92 -6.96 3.21
N LYS A 346 -22.96 -7.83 2.90
CA LYS A 346 -23.00 -9.26 3.23
C LYS A 346 -21.61 -9.81 3.56
N PRO A 347 -21.53 -10.95 4.29
CA PRO A 347 -20.29 -11.68 4.48
C PRO A 347 -19.59 -12.01 3.17
N ARG A 348 -18.26 -11.98 3.18
CA ARG A 348 -17.39 -12.23 2.01
C ARG A 348 -16.31 -13.23 2.39
N TYR A 349 -16.23 -14.33 1.65
CA TYR A 349 -15.11 -15.25 1.69
C TYR A 349 -14.29 -15.09 0.40
N ILE A 350 -12.99 -14.89 0.52
CA ILE A 350 -12.10 -14.53 -0.59
C ILE A 350 -10.89 -15.46 -0.56
N THR A 351 -10.54 -15.99 -1.73
CA THR A 351 -9.29 -16.72 -1.95
C THR A 351 -8.55 -16.12 -3.13
N VAL A 352 -7.25 -15.86 -2.97
CA VAL A 352 -6.41 -15.26 -4.01
C VAL A 352 -5.08 -16.00 -4.07
N ASN A 353 -4.57 -16.22 -5.28
CA ASN A 353 -3.21 -16.71 -5.51
C ASN A 353 -2.32 -15.51 -5.86
N VAL A 354 -1.46 -15.12 -4.94
CA VAL A 354 -0.59 -13.95 -5.10
C VAL A 354 0.73 -14.38 -5.75
N PRO A 355 1.25 -13.64 -6.75
CA PRO A 355 2.53 -13.92 -7.36
C PRO A 355 3.64 -13.92 -6.30
N ASN A 356 4.61 -14.80 -6.51
CA ASN A 356 5.71 -14.96 -5.58
C ASN A 356 7.06 -14.97 -6.31
N HIS A 357 7.97 -14.15 -5.79
CA HIS A 357 9.33 -14.00 -6.30
C HIS A 357 10.39 -14.24 -5.21
N TYR A 358 9.98 -14.62 -3.99
CA TYR A 358 10.91 -14.95 -2.93
C TYR A 358 11.46 -16.36 -3.12
N LYS A 359 12.78 -16.51 -3.06
CA LYS A 359 13.47 -17.79 -3.26
C LYS A 359 13.02 -18.80 -2.18
N GLY A 360 12.48 -19.94 -2.62
CA GLY A 360 12.01 -21.01 -1.74
C GLY A 360 10.55 -20.91 -1.31
N ASP A 361 9.85 -19.83 -1.67
CA ASP A 361 8.40 -19.71 -1.56
C ASP A 361 7.75 -20.29 -2.85
N SER A 362 6.52 -20.80 -2.75
CA SER A 362 5.67 -21.13 -3.90
C SER A 362 4.64 -20.01 -4.13
N ILE A 363 3.63 -20.23 -4.99
CA ILE A 363 2.47 -19.30 -5.07
C ILE A 363 1.88 -19.14 -3.66
N LYS A 364 1.73 -17.88 -3.24
CA LYS A 364 1.18 -17.53 -1.94
C LYS A 364 -0.33 -17.60 -1.99
N LYS A 365 -0.93 -18.49 -1.20
CA LYS A 365 -2.39 -18.65 -1.15
C LYS A 365 -2.93 -17.81 0.00
N VAL A 366 -3.78 -16.86 -0.34
CA VAL A 366 -4.50 -16.01 0.60
C VAL A 366 -5.91 -16.55 0.80
N SER A 367 -6.37 -16.52 2.05
CA SER A 367 -7.75 -16.80 2.44
C SER A 367 -8.24 -15.73 3.42
N ILE A 368 -9.40 -15.14 3.14
CA ILE A 368 -9.98 -14.03 3.92
C ILE A 368 -11.46 -14.31 4.15
N LEU A 369 -11.93 -14.02 5.36
CA LEU A 369 -13.34 -13.97 5.71
C LEU A 369 -13.67 -12.63 6.34
N ILE A 370 -14.69 -11.95 5.82
CA ILE A 370 -15.18 -10.67 6.33
C ILE A 370 -16.64 -10.84 6.72
N ASN A 371 -16.94 -10.58 7.99
CA ASN A 371 -18.29 -10.48 8.55
C ASN A 371 -18.56 -9.05 9.01
N LYS A 372 -19.81 -8.79 9.44
CA LYS A 372 -20.26 -7.44 9.78
C LYS A 372 -19.39 -6.78 10.86
N ASN A 373 -19.09 -7.51 11.93
CA ASN A 373 -18.41 -6.99 13.12
C ASN A 373 -17.05 -7.66 13.38
N TRP A 374 -16.61 -8.55 12.50
CA TRP A 374 -15.32 -9.22 12.63
C TRP A 374 -14.81 -9.70 11.27
N MET A 375 -13.50 -9.87 11.14
CA MET A 375 -12.86 -10.33 9.92
C MET A 375 -11.54 -11.02 10.22
N MET A 376 -11.14 -11.96 9.38
CA MET A 376 -9.87 -12.67 9.51
C MET A 376 -9.24 -12.96 8.17
N GLY A 377 -7.91 -13.09 8.19
CA GLY A 377 -7.09 -13.33 7.01
C GLY A 377 -5.92 -14.24 7.32
N GLY A 378 -5.54 -15.06 6.34
CA GLY A 378 -4.47 -16.03 6.45
C GLY A 378 -3.65 -16.15 5.15
N LEU A 379 -2.35 -16.35 5.32
CA LEU A 379 -1.37 -16.60 4.27
C LEU A 379 -0.78 -18.01 4.40
N TRP A 380 -0.81 -18.74 3.29
CA TRP A 380 -0.09 -19.99 3.12
C TRP A 380 1.06 -19.83 2.13
N GLY A 381 2.23 -20.38 2.48
CA GLY A 381 3.35 -20.58 1.56
C GLY A 381 4.40 -19.47 1.57
N SER A 382 4.55 -18.72 2.67
CA SER A 382 5.66 -17.77 2.81
C SER A 382 6.70 -18.20 3.84
N LYS A 383 7.97 -18.18 3.43
CA LYS A 383 9.16 -18.39 4.27
C LYS A 383 9.84 -17.08 4.66
N ARG A 384 9.28 -15.94 4.25
CA ARG A 384 9.87 -14.63 4.53
C ARG A 384 9.76 -14.32 6.02
N VAL A 385 10.90 -14.02 6.63
CA VAL A 385 10.98 -13.50 8.01
C VAL A 385 11.02 -11.98 7.93
N TRP A 386 9.96 -11.31 8.38
CA TRP A 386 9.88 -9.86 8.32
C TRP A 386 8.77 -9.29 9.22
N GLU A 387 9.09 -8.29 10.04
CA GLU A 387 8.15 -7.68 10.98
C GLU A 387 6.98 -6.94 10.29
N GLN A 388 7.17 -6.46 9.06
CA GLN A 388 6.08 -5.85 8.29
C GLN A 388 5.13 -6.87 7.66
N LEU A 389 5.53 -8.15 7.59
CA LEU A 389 4.69 -9.23 7.07
C LEU A 389 3.81 -9.80 8.19
N LYS A 390 2.49 -9.65 8.04
CA LYS A 390 1.49 -10.25 8.93
C LYS A 390 0.81 -11.38 8.16
N ILE A 391 1.11 -12.63 8.52
CA ILE A 391 0.62 -13.81 7.81
C ILE A 391 -0.77 -14.26 8.28
N GLY A 392 -1.17 -13.87 9.49
CA GLY A 392 -2.47 -14.14 10.06
C GLY A 392 -2.97 -12.91 10.80
N THR A 393 -4.22 -12.53 10.57
CA THR A 393 -4.82 -11.39 11.29
C THR A 393 -6.26 -11.70 11.63
N PHE A 394 -6.72 -11.27 12.80
CA PHE A 394 -8.13 -11.27 13.17
C PHE A 394 -8.48 -9.87 13.68
N HIS A 395 -9.59 -9.29 13.28
CA HIS A 395 -10.10 -8.02 13.80
C HIS A 395 -11.56 -8.17 14.20
N TRP A 396 -11.97 -7.47 15.25
CA TRP A 396 -13.37 -7.45 15.67
C TRP A 396 -13.74 -6.12 16.33
N LYS A 397 -15.04 -5.83 16.34
CA LYS A 397 -15.60 -4.68 17.04
C LYS A 397 -15.82 -5.03 18.52
N THR A 398 -15.28 -4.23 19.42
CA THR A 398 -15.46 -4.39 20.87
C THR A 398 -16.79 -3.76 21.33
N ASP A 399 -17.18 -4.01 22.58
CA ASP A 399 -18.46 -3.52 23.14
C ASP A 399 -18.55 -1.98 23.15
N ASN A 400 -17.41 -1.31 23.36
CA ASN A 400 -17.30 0.16 23.31
C ASN A 400 -17.13 0.71 21.87
N GLY A 401 -17.14 -0.14 20.86
CA GLY A 401 -17.04 0.25 19.45
C GLY A 401 -15.62 0.44 18.91
N ASP A 402 -14.59 0.24 19.74
CA ASP A 402 -13.18 0.17 19.31
C ASP A 402 -12.91 -1.15 18.55
N ILE A 403 -11.67 -1.34 18.10
CA ILE A 403 -11.23 -2.51 17.34
C ILE A 403 -10.22 -3.30 18.17
N GLY A 404 -10.58 -4.55 18.45
CA GLY A 404 -9.65 -5.56 18.90
C GLY A 404 -8.99 -6.25 17.72
N TRP A 405 -7.75 -6.70 17.90
CA TRP A 405 -7.04 -7.44 16.86
C TRP A 405 -6.14 -8.55 17.41
N LEU A 406 -5.87 -9.51 16.53
CA LEU A 406 -4.85 -10.55 16.67
C LEU A 406 -3.93 -10.51 15.46
N ALA A 407 -2.63 -10.71 15.67
CA ALA A 407 -1.64 -10.80 14.60
C ALA A 407 -0.69 -12.00 14.78
N ILE A 408 -0.37 -12.64 13.66
CA ILE A 408 0.69 -13.64 13.51
C ILE A 408 1.66 -13.12 12.45
N LEU A 409 2.93 -13.00 12.81
CA LEU A 409 3.97 -12.42 11.96
C LEU A 409 4.60 -13.43 11.01
N GLY A 410 5.20 -12.93 9.94
CA GLY A 410 6.05 -13.72 9.05
C GLY A 410 7.32 -14.16 9.77
N ASN A 411 7.33 -15.39 10.28
CA ASN A 411 8.49 -16.02 10.92
C ASN A 411 9.12 -17.14 10.06
N GLY A 412 8.61 -17.34 8.84
CA GLY A 412 9.03 -18.37 7.90
C GLY A 412 8.64 -19.82 8.25
N ASN A 413 8.20 -20.05 9.50
CA ASN A 413 7.90 -21.37 10.06
C ASN A 413 6.41 -21.64 10.22
N THR A 414 5.54 -20.71 9.82
CA THR A 414 4.11 -20.76 10.10
C THR A 414 3.30 -20.50 8.84
N ASN A 415 2.22 -21.26 8.66
CA ASN A 415 1.18 -21.00 7.66
C ASN A 415 -0.14 -20.70 8.39
N VAL A 416 -0.96 -19.84 7.80
CA VAL A 416 -2.30 -19.52 8.32
C VAL A 416 -3.32 -19.71 7.21
N LYS A 417 -4.40 -20.43 7.49
CA LYS A 417 -5.52 -20.62 6.59
C LYS A 417 -6.81 -20.20 7.28
N VAL A 418 -7.67 -19.50 6.54
CA VAL A 418 -9.00 -19.11 6.99
C VAL A 418 -10.04 -19.92 6.22
N SER A 419 -11.05 -20.40 6.94
CA SER A 419 -12.25 -21.02 6.40
C SER A 419 -13.44 -20.07 6.54
N GLN A 420 -14.66 -20.54 6.28
CA GLN A 420 -15.87 -19.75 6.52
C GLN A 420 -16.24 -19.61 8.01
N SER A 421 -15.55 -20.30 8.91
CA SER A 421 -15.85 -20.31 10.36
C SER A 421 -14.64 -20.21 11.28
N SER A 422 -13.43 -20.52 10.79
CA SER A 422 -12.22 -20.60 11.62
C SER A 422 -10.97 -20.04 10.95
N MET A 423 -10.01 -19.63 11.77
CA MET A 423 -8.61 -19.46 11.42
C MET A 423 -7.83 -20.66 11.96
N SER A 424 -7.01 -21.27 11.12
CA SER A 424 -6.19 -22.43 11.47
C SER A 424 -4.72 -22.12 11.19
N VAL A 425 -3.87 -22.35 12.20
CA VAL A 425 -2.43 -22.13 12.16
C VAL A 425 -1.72 -23.48 11.99
N TYR A 426 -0.73 -23.55 11.11
CA TYR A 426 0.02 -24.75 10.78
C TYR A 426 1.52 -24.48 10.82
N THR A 427 2.32 -25.54 11.03
CA THR A 427 3.77 -25.45 10.84
C THR A 427 4.14 -25.44 9.36
N ASN A 428 5.20 -24.72 9.03
CA ASN A 428 5.93 -24.75 7.76
C ASN A 428 7.38 -25.23 7.93
N SER A 429 7.73 -25.66 9.14
CA SER A 429 9.08 -26.07 9.55
C SER A 429 9.06 -27.50 10.11
N PRO A 430 10.05 -28.35 9.76
CA PRO A 430 10.25 -29.63 10.44
C PRO A 430 10.95 -29.45 11.81
N LEU A 431 11.57 -28.29 12.04
CA LEU A 431 12.27 -27.96 13.28
C LEU A 431 11.35 -27.22 14.24
N SER A 432 11.61 -27.39 15.52
CA SER A 432 10.99 -26.68 16.63
C SER A 432 11.19 -25.17 16.53
N PHE A 433 10.19 -24.43 16.97
CA PHE A 433 10.22 -22.97 16.98
C PHE A 433 9.21 -22.41 17.98
N LYS A 434 9.31 -21.11 18.26
CA LYS A 434 8.33 -20.39 19.06
C LYS A 434 7.28 -19.75 18.14
N LEU A 435 6.02 -20.12 18.36
CA LEU A 435 4.89 -19.44 17.74
C LEU A 435 4.46 -18.29 18.65
N GLU A 436 4.52 -17.06 18.11
CA GLU A 436 4.01 -15.86 18.78
C GLU A 436 2.66 -15.45 18.17
N ILE A 437 1.66 -15.28 19.04
CA ILE A 437 0.38 -14.68 18.70
C ILE A 437 0.25 -13.37 19.49
N LEU A 438 0.13 -12.26 18.77
CA LEU A 438 -0.08 -10.94 19.37
C LEU A 438 -1.57 -10.68 19.48
N VAL A 439 -2.07 -10.22 20.64
CA VAL A 439 -3.49 -9.93 20.86
C VAL A 439 -3.65 -8.60 21.57
N TYR A 440 -4.52 -7.75 21.05
CA TYR A 440 -4.89 -6.49 21.68
C TYR A 440 -6.42 -6.34 21.68
N ALA A 441 -6.96 -5.91 22.81
CA ALA A 441 -8.25 -5.27 22.91
C ALA A 441 -8.25 -4.33 24.12
N PRO A 442 -9.00 -3.21 24.10
CA PRO A 442 -9.19 -2.36 25.26
C PRO A 442 -9.72 -3.16 26.46
N GLY A 443 -9.09 -2.97 27.62
CA GLY A 443 -9.48 -3.65 28.85
C GLY A 443 -9.21 -5.17 28.86
N LEU A 444 -8.47 -5.70 27.88
CA LEU A 444 -8.06 -7.10 27.88
C LEU A 444 -7.16 -7.37 29.08
N GLU A 445 -7.54 -8.37 29.87
CA GLU A 445 -6.76 -8.92 30.97
C GLU A 445 -6.20 -10.31 30.65
N LYS A 446 -5.14 -10.69 31.35
CA LYS A 446 -4.35 -11.90 31.05
C LYS A 446 -5.19 -13.17 31.16
N GLU A 447 -6.06 -13.24 32.15
CA GLU A 447 -6.89 -14.40 32.52
C GLU A 447 -7.89 -14.76 31.41
N ALA A 448 -8.25 -13.81 30.55
CA ALA A 448 -9.08 -14.07 29.38
C ALA A 448 -8.37 -14.98 28.36
N LEU A 449 -7.03 -14.92 28.29
CA LEU A 449 -6.22 -15.65 27.31
C LEU A 449 -5.74 -17.03 27.79
N GLU A 450 -5.91 -17.33 29.08
CA GLU A 450 -5.53 -18.61 29.70
C GLU A 450 -6.57 -19.71 29.51
N LYS A 451 -7.79 -19.34 29.11
CA LYS A 451 -8.93 -20.23 28.92
C LYS A 451 -8.97 -20.78 27.51
N ARG A 452 -9.65 -21.92 27.32
CA ARG A 452 -9.97 -22.44 25.96
C ARG A 452 -10.88 -21.49 25.18
N ILE A 453 -11.77 -20.80 25.87
CA ILE A 453 -12.60 -19.75 25.28
C ILE A 453 -12.03 -18.42 25.76
N TRP A 454 -11.46 -17.65 24.84
CA TRP A 454 -11.04 -16.29 25.10
C TRP A 454 -12.27 -15.40 25.17
N ASP A 455 -12.51 -14.84 26.35
CA ASP A 455 -13.60 -13.92 26.63
C ASP A 455 -13.11 -12.49 26.41
N LEU A 456 -13.26 -11.99 25.18
CA LEU A 456 -12.78 -10.68 24.75
C LEU A 456 -13.97 -9.72 24.69
N SER A 457 -13.74 -8.42 24.89
CA SER A 457 -14.81 -7.43 24.72
C SER A 457 -15.39 -7.51 23.30
N GLY A 458 -16.72 -7.67 23.21
CA GLY A 458 -17.48 -7.81 21.97
C GLY A 458 -17.34 -9.15 21.24
N LEU A 459 -16.49 -10.09 21.69
CA LEU A 459 -16.29 -11.35 20.99
C LEU A 459 -15.74 -12.47 21.88
N LYS A 460 -16.38 -13.65 21.84
CA LYS A 460 -15.81 -14.88 22.39
C LYS A 460 -15.12 -15.67 21.29
N LEU A 461 -13.88 -16.08 21.51
CA LEU A 461 -13.11 -16.91 20.58
C LEU A 461 -12.83 -18.28 21.20
N ASN A 462 -13.29 -19.35 20.56
CA ASN A 462 -12.91 -20.71 20.93
C ASN A 462 -11.54 -21.05 20.34
N THR A 463 -10.63 -21.54 21.18
CA THR A 463 -9.28 -21.96 20.82
C THR A 463 -9.13 -23.46 21.01
N ARG A 464 -8.84 -24.15 19.91
CA ARG A 464 -8.58 -25.60 19.89
C ARG A 464 -7.12 -25.84 19.58
N THR A 465 -6.38 -26.32 20.57
CA THR A 465 -4.98 -26.67 20.46
C THR A 465 -4.59 -27.72 21.50
N SER A 466 -3.62 -28.56 21.18
CA SER A 466 -2.92 -29.41 22.16
C SER A 466 -1.68 -28.74 22.74
N LEU A 467 -1.25 -27.60 22.18
CA LEU A 467 -0.15 -26.80 22.72
C LEU A 467 -0.62 -26.05 23.96
N LYS A 468 0.26 -25.95 24.96
CA LYS A 468 0.06 -25.07 26.11
C LYS A 468 0.90 -23.81 25.90
N PRO A 469 0.37 -22.61 26.16
CA PRO A 469 1.19 -21.41 26.11
C PRO A 469 2.26 -21.51 27.19
N VAL A 470 3.52 -21.33 26.82
CA VAL A 470 4.63 -21.29 27.77
C VAL A 470 4.71 -19.94 28.48
N GLN A 471 4.28 -18.87 27.80
CA GLN A 471 4.25 -17.51 28.35
C GLN A 471 3.07 -16.72 27.77
N ILE A 472 2.47 -15.88 28.62
CA ILE A 472 1.54 -14.83 28.21
C ILE A 472 2.06 -13.51 28.80
N VAL A 473 2.56 -12.63 27.93
CA VAL A 473 3.33 -11.44 28.33
C VAL A 473 2.57 -10.17 27.93
N LYS A 474 2.22 -9.34 28.92
CA LYS A 474 1.74 -7.98 28.67
C LYS A 474 2.94 -7.12 28.23
N THR A 475 2.90 -6.61 27.02
CA THR A 475 3.98 -5.84 26.40
C THR A 475 3.56 -4.38 26.26
N ASN A 476 4.49 -3.46 26.49
CA ASN A 476 4.23 -2.03 26.33
C ASN A 476 3.92 -1.71 24.87
N GLY A 477 2.85 -0.95 24.61
CA GLY A 477 2.45 -0.59 23.25
C GLY A 477 3.52 0.19 22.48
N LYS A 478 4.41 0.92 23.18
CA LYS A 478 5.54 1.62 22.56
C LYS A 478 6.56 0.68 21.88
N GLU A 479 6.58 -0.61 22.23
CA GLU A 479 7.45 -1.59 21.58
C GLU A 479 6.85 -2.15 20.27
N ALA A 480 5.56 -1.90 20.01
CA ALA A 480 4.83 -2.49 18.89
C ALA A 480 5.41 -2.05 17.53
N GLU A 481 5.78 -0.78 17.38
CA GLU A 481 6.31 -0.27 16.13
C GLU A 481 7.71 -0.83 15.82
N SER A 482 8.63 -0.73 16.77
CA SER A 482 10.04 -1.07 16.53
C SER A 482 10.28 -2.58 16.35
N LYS A 483 9.48 -3.42 17.02
CA LYS A 483 9.65 -4.89 16.98
C LYS A 483 8.72 -5.58 15.99
N TYR A 484 7.54 -5.02 15.76
CA TYR A 484 6.45 -5.71 15.05
C TYR A 484 5.87 -4.89 13.90
N ALA A 485 6.40 -3.69 13.64
CA ALA A 485 5.86 -2.73 12.69
C ALA A 485 4.34 -2.56 12.85
N ILE A 486 3.91 -2.35 14.10
CA ILE A 486 2.54 -1.99 14.47
C ILE A 486 2.61 -0.61 15.14
N SER A 487 2.29 0.43 14.38
CA SER A 487 2.30 1.83 14.80
C SER A 487 1.01 2.25 15.48
N ASP A 488 0.02 1.36 15.62
CA ASP A 488 -1.24 1.66 16.28
C ASP A 488 -1.00 2.35 17.64
N ALA A 489 -1.72 3.44 17.89
CA ALA A 489 -1.70 4.13 19.17
C ALA A 489 -2.41 3.28 20.25
N ILE A 490 -1.69 2.33 20.84
CA ILE A 490 -2.21 1.41 21.87
C ILE A 490 -1.37 1.46 23.16
N PRO A 491 -1.98 1.27 24.33
CA PRO A 491 -1.24 1.29 25.60
C PRO A 491 -0.43 0.00 25.84
N TYR A 492 -0.91 -1.14 25.35
CA TYR A 492 -0.28 -2.45 25.52
C TYR A 492 -0.81 -3.44 24.48
N PHE A 493 -0.21 -4.62 24.42
CA PHE A 493 -0.77 -5.82 23.80
C PHE A 493 -0.23 -7.06 24.53
N TYR A 494 -0.89 -8.20 24.40
CA TYR A 494 -0.42 -9.47 24.93
C TYR A 494 0.29 -10.29 23.86
N LYS A 495 1.35 -10.98 24.26
CA LYS A 495 2.03 -11.99 23.46
C LYS A 495 1.79 -13.36 24.07
N LEU A 496 1.15 -14.24 23.32
CA LEU A 496 1.03 -15.64 23.68
C LEU A 496 2.14 -16.38 22.93
N ILE A 497 3.00 -17.06 23.69
CA ILE A 497 4.14 -17.80 23.16
C ILE A 497 3.86 -19.28 23.36
N TYR A 498 3.91 -20.05 22.27
CA TYR A 498 3.80 -21.50 22.28
C TYR A 498 5.10 -22.12 21.78
N GLU A 499 5.50 -23.25 22.36
CA GLU A 499 6.59 -24.07 21.83
C GLU A 499 6.02 -25.11 20.89
N VAL A 500 6.44 -25.05 19.63
CA VAL A 500 6.10 -26.05 18.62
C VAL A 500 7.26 -27.06 18.58
N PRO A 501 7.01 -28.36 18.82
CA PRO A 501 8.07 -29.36 18.84
C PRO A 501 8.54 -29.73 17.43
N ASP A 502 9.69 -30.39 17.35
CA ASP A 502 10.22 -30.96 16.11
C ASP A 502 9.22 -31.96 15.51
N ASN A 503 9.25 -32.09 14.18
CA ASN A 503 8.49 -33.07 13.41
C ASN A 503 6.97 -33.04 13.67
N TRP A 504 6.42 -31.88 14.03
CA TRP A 504 4.97 -31.70 14.08
C TRP A 504 4.34 -32.02 12.72
N ASN A 505 3.23 -32.76 12.72
CA ASN A 505 2.52 -33.10 11.49
C ASN A 505 2.02 -31.82 10.80
N LYS A 506 2.56 -31.50 9.62
CA LYS A 506 2.21 -30.30 8.84
C LYS A 506 0.72 -30.19 8.47
N ASP A 507 0.01 -31.31 8.44
CA ASP A 507 -1.42 -31.35 8.11
C ASP A 507 -2.30 -31.19 9.36
N GLN A 508 -1.71 -31.25 10.56
CA GLN A 508 -2.37 -31.02 11.83
C GLN A 508 -2.23 -29.55 12.24
N THR A 509 -3.35 -28.96 12.66
CA THR A 509 -3.37 -27.59 13.16
C THR A 509 -2.57 -27.47 14.46
N LEU A 510 -1.73 -26.44 14.54
CA LEU A 510 -1.10 -26.00 15.79
C LEU A 510 -2.16 -25.40 16.71
N ILE A 511 -2.94 -24.46 16.17
CA ILE A 511 -4.01 -23.75 16.88
C ILE A 511 -5.13 -23.48 15.86
N GLU A 512 -6.37 -23.77 16.25
CA GLU A 512 -7.56 -23.31 15.54
C GLU A 512 -8.32 -22.31 16.41
N ILE A 513 -8.70 -21.17 15.82
CA ILE A 513 -9.40 -20.06 16.47
C ILE A 513 -10.71 -19.85 15.72
N SER A 514 -11.83 -19.90 16.43
CA SER A 514 -13.16 -19.71 15.83
C SER A 514 -14.01 -18.78 16.67
N PRO A 515 -14.76 -17.84 16.06
CA PRO A 515 -15.79 -17.09 16.76
C PRO A 515 -16.84 -18.02 17.35
N ASN A 516 -17.09 -17.89 18.64
CA ASN A 516 -18.21 -18.55 19.29
C ASN A 516 -19.44 -17.68 19.04
N GLN A 517 -20.28 -18.09 18.08
CA GLN A 517 -21.49 -17.36 17.69
C GLN A 517 -22.66 -17.66 18.62
#